data_AF-A0A7X7JLP3-F1
#
_entry.id   AF-A0A7X7JLP3-F1
#
_cell.length_a   1.000
_cell.length_b   1.000
_cell.length_c   1.000
_cell.angle_alpha   90.00
_cell.angle_beta   90.00
_cell.angle_gamma   90.00
#
_symmetry.space_group_name_H-M   'P 1'
#
loop_
_entity.id
_entity.type
_entity.pdbx_description
1 polymer ?
#
loop_
_entity_poly.entity_id
_entity_poly.type
_entity_poly.pdbx_seq_one_letter_code
_entity_poly.pdbx_strand_id
1 'polypeptide(L)'
;YEILEASLNEEQGNADNGLVPAWCDGYGNPTSQSSGHPIHFQFDSCRTPFRIGQDWCWHGEPRAKDYLAKITSFYEEVGLENIIDGYDLDGTPRPEFSVDGSRAAAFVGPAGVGAMYDAAHQEFVDGAYEDLYTPDRLIVGDANHVNDGSIYYNTSWRVLSLLMMDGTFRDYTLR
;
A
#
# COMPACT_ATOMS: atom_id res chain seq x y z
N TYR A 1 13.15 5.84 7.78
CA TYR A 1 12.64 5.19 8.99
C TYR A 1 12.24 6.21 10.05
N GLU A 2 13.13 7.08 10.54
CA GLU A 2 12.76 8.07 11.58
C GLU A 2 11.48 8.88 11.30
N ILE A 3 11.34 9.48 10.12
CA ILE A 3 10.11 10.24 9.75
C ILE A 3 8.90 9.32 9.58
N LEU A 4 9.11 8.11 9.03
CA LEU A 4 8.05 7.11 8.85
C LEU A 4 7.47 6.73 10.22
N GLU A 5 8.33 6.41 11.17
CA GLU A 5 7.97 6.07 12.55
C GLU A 5 7.32 7.23 13.27
N ALA A 6 7.86 8.46 13.14
CA ALA A 6 7.27 9.65 13.75
C ALA A 6 5.85 9.96 13.23
N SER A 7 5.56 9.59 11.98
CA SER A 7 4.23 9.75 11.39
C SER A 7 3.18 8.74 11.87
N LEU A 8 3.60 7.72 12.64
CA LEU A 8 2.73 6.73 13.28
C LEU A 8 2.66 7.02 14.78
N ASN A 9 1.58 7.65 15.23
CA ASN A 9 1.45 8.12 16.60
C ASN A 9 0.00 8.11 17.11
N GLU A 10 -0.15 8.21 18.43
CA GLU A 10 -1.46 8.17 19.09
C GLU A 10 -2.35 9.36 18.71
N GLU A 11 -1.76 10.53 18.45
CA GLU A 11 -2.51 11.75 18.11
C GLU A 11 -3.29 11.60 16.79
N GLN A 12 -2.72 10.89 15.82
CA GLN A 12 -3.36 10.61 14.53
C GLN A 12 -4.14 9.28 14.51
N GLY A 13 -4.15 8.52 15.61
CA GLY A 13 -4.84 7.24 15.72
C GLY A 13 -4.21 6.10 14.91
N ASN A 14 -2.97 6.26 14.44
CA ASN A 14 -2.31 5.34 13.49
C ASN A 14 -1.07 4.65 14.04
N ALA A 15 -0.81 4.76 15.34
CA ALA A 15 0.38 4.19 16.00
C ALA A 15 0.59 2.70 15.70
N ASP A 16 -0.51 1.94 15.60
CA ASP A 16 -0.47 0.47 15.51
C ASP A 16 -0.91 -0.11 14.16
N ASN A 17 -1.44 0.71 13.24
CA ASN A 17 -2.01 0.22 11.97
C ASN A 17 -1.12 0.48 10.74
N GLY A 18 -0.05 1.26 10.87
CA GLY A 18 0.91 1.52 9.78
C GLY A 18 0.37 2.42 8.64
N LEU A 19 -0.80 3.03 8.81
CA LEU A 19 -1.39 3.97 7.85
C LEU A 19 -0.71 5.33 7.97
N VAL A 20 0.30 5.56 7.13
CA VAL A 20 1.01 6.84 7.06
C VAL A 20 0.23 7.90 6.27
N PRO A 21 0.35 9.19 6.64
CA PRO A 21 -0.23 10.26 5.85
C PRO A 21 0.38 10.32 4.46
N ALA A 22 -0.42 10.81 3.50
CA ALA A 22 0.06 11.15 2.17
C ALA A 22 1.32 12.04 2.18
N TRP A 23 1.33 13.02 3.07
CA TRP A 23 2.39 14.00 3.23
C TRP A 23 2.58 14.30 4.71
N CYS A 24 3.83 14.46 5.14
CA CYS A 24 4.18 14.93 6.47
C CYS A 24 5.33 15.93 6.41
N ASP A 25 5.49 16.72 7.48
CA ASP A 25 6.66 17.56 7.66
C ASP A 25 7.90 16.74 8.08
N GLY A 26 9.03 17.41 8.30
CA GLY A 26 10.27 16.76 8.76
C GLY A 26 10.20 16.14 10.16
N TYR A 27 9.07 16.29 10.86
CA TYR A 27 8.80 15.73 12.18
C TYR A 27 7.71 14.65 12.15
N GLY A 28 7.21 14.28 10.96
CA GLY A 28 6.17 13.24 10.81
C GLY A 28 4.74 13.75 11.01
N ASN A 29 4.52 15.04 11.26
CA ASN A 29 3.16 15.56 11.41
C ASN A 29 2.46 15.58 10.04
N PRO A 30 1.22 15.09 9.91
CA PRO A 30 0.49 15.16 8.64
C PRO A 30 0.37 16.59 8.13
N THR A 31 0.66 16.79 6.85
CA THR A 31 0.52 18.09 6.18
C THR A 31 -0.24 17.94 4.88
N SER A 32 -0.72 19.06 4.35
CA SER A 32 -1.40 19.11 3.06
C SER A 32 -0.47 19.75 2.04
N GLN A 33 -0.28 19.12 0.87
CA GLN A 33 0.57 19.65 -0.20
C GLN A 33 0.12 21.05 -0.65
N SER A 34 -1.19 21.29 -0.66
CA SER A 34 -1.80 22.61 -0.81
C SER A 34 -3.22 22.60 -0.26
N SER A 35 -3.82 23.77 -0.01
CA SER A 35 -5.15 23.88 0.62
C SER A 35 -6.18 22.92 0.04
N GLY A 36 -6.73 22.04 0.89
CA GLY A 36 -7.74 21.04 0.51
C GLY A 36 -7.19 19.70 0.04
N HIS A 37 -5.86 19.50 -0.03
CA HIS A 37 -5.29 18.18 -0.36
C HIS A 37 -5.40 17.22 0.83
N PRO A 38 -5.59 15.92 0.56
CA PRO A 38 -5.79 14.91 1.59
C PRO A 38 -4.56 14.72 2.47
N ILE A 39 -4.80 14.52 3.77
CA ILE A 39 -3.79 14.18 4.77
C ILE A 39 -3.88 12.72 5.23
N HIS A 40 -4.82 11.96 4.68
CA HIS A 40 -5.13 10.59 5.05
C HIS A 40 -4.31 9.58 4.23
N PHE A 41 -4.54 8.27 4.44
CA PHE A 41 -3.89 7.22 3.66
C PHE A 41 -4.58 7.06 2.30
N GLN A 42 -3.90 7.47 1.23
CA GLN A 42 -4.47 7.58 -0.13
C GLN A 42 -3.46 7.14 -1.19
N PHE A 43 -3.75 7.39 -2.47
CA PHE A 43 -2.90 7.09 -3.62
C PHE A 43 -1.41 7.47 -3.48
N ASP A 44 -1.00 8.50 -2.72
CA ASP A 44 0.43 8.70 -2.45
C ASP A 44 1.02 7.71 -1.45
N SER A 45 0.36 7.51 -0.31
CA SER A 45 0.85 6.67 0.79
C SER A 45 0.57 5.18 0.60
N CYS A 46 -0.34 4.81 -0.32
CA CYS A 46 -0.60 3.42 -0.70
C CYS A 46 0.64 2.70 -1.24
N ARG A 47 1.66 3.45 -1.68
CA ARG A 47 2.93 2.93 -2.19
C ARG A 47 3.91 2.54 -1.08
N THR A 48 3.73 3.06 0.14
CA THR A 48 4.69 2.89 1.23
C THR A 48 4.93 1.41 1.57
N PRO A 49 3.89 0.55 1.68
CA PRO A 49 4.09 -0.89 1.91
C PRO A 49 4.98 -1.55 0.86
N PHE A 50 4.82 -1.21 -0.43
CA PHE A 50 5.71 -1.71 -1.48
C PHE A 50 7.16 -1.27 -1.25
N ARG A 51 7.39 0.01 -1.00
CA ARG A 51 8.74 0.58 -0.90
C ARG A 51 9.50 0.03 0.31
N ILE A 52 8.80 -0.16 1.43
CA ILE A 52 9.40 -0.73 2.64
C ILE A 52 9.53 -2.26 2.53
N GLY A 53 8.55 -2.95 1.95
CA GLY A 53 8.63 -4.38 1.64
C GLY A 53 9.80 -4.71 0.70
N GLN A 54 10.06 -3.85 -0.28
CA GLN A 54 11.24 -3.93 -1.14
C GLN A 54 12.55 -3.85 -0.35
N ASP A 55 12.69 -2.90 0.57
CA ASP A 55 13.90 -2.77 1.40
C ASP A 55 14.12 -4.01 2.27
N TRP A 56 13.05 -4.58 2.84
CA TRP A 56 13.13 -5.85 3.54
C TRP A 56 13.57 -7.00 2.61
N CYS A 57 12.91 -7.18 1.48
CA CYS A 57 13.21 -8.30 0.58
C CYS A 57 14.63 -8.26 0.01
N TRP A 58 15.16 -7.06 -0.22
CA TRP A 58 16.51 -6.90 -0.77
C TRP A 58 17.60 -6.87 0.29
N HIS A 59 17.34 -6.26 1.45
CA HIS A 59 18.39 -5.96 2.43
C HIS A 59 18.15 -6.52 3.84
N GLY A 60 16.94 -7.03 4.12
CA GLY A 60 16.58 -7.56 5.44
C GLY A 60 16.61 -6.50 6.55
N GLU A 61 16.36 -5.22 6.21
CA GLU A 61 16.41 -4.10 7.16
C GLU A 61 15.38 -4.27 8.28
N PRO A 62 15.78 -4.48 9.55
CA PRO A 62 14.83 -4.76 10.64
C PRO A 62 13.77 -3.68 10.86
N ARG A 63 14.10 -2.40 10.63
CA ARG A 63 13.12 -1.30 10.75
C ARG A 63 12.03 -1.36 9.69
N ALA A 64 12.31 -2.01 8.54
CA ALA A 64 11.28 -2.30 7.55
C ALA A 64 10.23 -3.24 8.13
N LYS A 65 10.67 -4.33 8.78
CA LYS A 65 9.79 -5.31 9.43
C LYS A 65 8.87 -4.67 10.48
N ASP A 66 9.39 -3.72 11.27
CA ASP A 66 8.58 -3.05 12.31
C ASP A 66 7.42 -2.23 11.76
N TYR A 67 7.60 -1.61 10.58
CA TYR A 67 6.54 -0.94 9.84
C TYR A 67 5.60 -1.93 9.16
N LEU A 68 6.17 -2.91 8.44
CA LEU A 68 5.42 -3.89 7.65
C LEU A 68 4.48 -4.71 8.52
N ALA A 69 4.91 -5.08 9.73
CA ALA A 69 4.07 -5.79 10.69
C ALA A 69 2.79 -5.04 11.04
N LYS A 70 2.83 -3.71 11.17
CA LYS A 70 1.64 -2.89 11.48
C LYS A 70 0.68 -2.85 10.30
N ILE A 71 1.19 -2.48 9.13
CA ILE A 71 0.34 -2.28 7.95
C ILE A 71 -0.20 -3.61 7.39
N THR A 72 0.57 -4.70 7.46
CA THR A 72 0.07 -6.03 7.11
C THR A 72 -1.02 -6.47 8.08
N SER A 73 -0.84 -6.27 9.39
CA SER A 73 -1.89 -6.61 10.38
C SER A 73 -3.19 -5.83 10.13
N PHE A 74 -3.09 -4.53 9.79
CA PHE A 74 -4.25 -3.73 9.41
C PHE A 74 -4.97 -4.31 8.19
N TYR A 75 -4.24 -4.64 7.11
CA TYR A 75 -4.87 -5.19 5.92
C TYR A 75 -5.45 -6.59 6.12
N GLU A 76 -4.84 -7.43 6.96
CA GLU A 76 -5.39 -8.73 7.33
C GLU A 76 -6.67 -8.59 8.17
N GLU A 77 -6.76 -7.58 9.06
CA GLU A 77 -7.98 -7.27 9.81
C GLU A 77 -9.11 -6.76 8.89
N VAL A 78 -8.78 -5.92 7.92
CA VAL A 78 -9.72 -5.47 6.88
C VAL A 78 -10.21 -6.65 6.03
N GLY A 79 -9.32 -7.61 5.75
CA GLY A 79 -9.55 -8.71 4.81
C GLY A 79 -9.24 -8.27 3.39
N LEU A 80 -8.50 -9.12 2.66
CA LEU A 80 -7.98 -8.82 1.31
C LEU A 80 -9.09 -8.33 0.36
N GLU A 81 -10.26 -8.96 0.38
CA GLU A 81 -11.43 -8.64 -0.44
C GLU A 81 -12.11 -7.30 -0.12
N ASN A 82 -11.72 -6.65 0.99
CA ASN A 82 -12.28 -5.38 1.45
C ASN A 82 -11.25 -4.23 1.45
N ILE A 83 -10.05 -4.44 0.89
CA ILE A 83 -9.05 -3.37 0.76
C ILE A 83 -9.54 -2.34 -0.27
N ILE A 84 -9.91 -1.15 0.20
CA ILE A 84 -10.37 -0.03 -0.62
C ILE A 84 -9.24 0.97 -0.89
N ASP A 85 -9.53 1.95 -1.74
CA ASP A 85 -8.58 2.96 -2.22
C ASP A 85 -8.47 4.22 -1.36
N GLY A 86 -8.65 4.08 -0.04
CA GLY A 86 -8.35 5.14 0.90
C GLY A 86 -8.88 4.89 2.30
N TYR A 87 -8.16 5.39 3.30
CA TYR A 87 -8.49 5.28 4.72
C TYR A 87 -8.08 6.56 5.43
N ASP A 88 -8.88 7.03 6.40
CA ASP A 88 -8.38 7.91 7.45
C ASP A 88 -7.24 7.23 8.22
N LEU A 89 -6.37 8.01 8.86
CA LEU A 89 -5.20 7.46 9.55
C LEU A 89 -5.59 6.54 10.72
N ASP A 90 -6.77 6.76 11.31
CA ASP A 90 -7.33 5.87 12.33
C ASP A 90 -7.88 4.54 11.79
N GLY A 91 -7.82 4.32 10.48
CA GLY A 91 -8.33 3.12 9.80
C GLY A 91 -9.77 3.23 9.30
N THR A 92 -10.46 4.35 9.53
CA THR A 92 -11.82 4.54 9.00
C THR A 92 -11.81 4.50 7.46
N PRO A 93 -12.64 3.67 6.81
CA PRO A 93 -12.73 3.61 5.35
C PRO A 93 -13.05 4.97 4.72
N ARG A 94 -12.25 5.38 3.73
CA ARG A 94 -12.42 6.62 2.97
C ARG A 94 -12.12 6.38 1.49
N PRO A 95 -13.01 5.70 0.75
CA PRO A 95 -12.78 5.42 -0.66
C PRO A 95 -12.79 6.72 -1.48
N GLU A 96 -11.95 6.78 -2.50
CA GLU A 96 -11.89 7.91 -3.44
C GLU A 96 -12.56 7.56 -4.77
N PHE A 97 -12.20 6.41 -5.34
CA PHE A 97 -12.72 5.89 -6.61
C PHE A 97 -13.32 4.49 -6.50
N SER A 98 -13.17 3.80 -5.35
CA SER A 98 -13.83 2.51 -5.12
C SER A 98 -15.36 2.68 -5.17
N VAL A 99 -16.01 1.97 -6.09
CA VAL A 99 -17.46 1.99 -6.33
C VAL A 99 -17.97 0.56 -6.45
N ASP A 100 -19.16 0.28 -5.91
CA ASP A 100 -19.82 -1.03 -5.99
C ASP A 100 -18.93 -2.22 -5.58
N GLY A 101 -18.04 -2.01 -4.61
CA GLY A 101 -17.11 -3.03 -4.11
C GLY A 101 -15.85 -3.23 -4.96
N SER A 102 -15.58 -2.34 -5.92
CA SER A 102 -14.28 -2.30 -6.61
C SER A 102 -13.17 -1.88 -5.65
N ARG A 103 -11.95 -2.34 -5.94
CA ARG A 103 -10.73 -2.08 -5.14
C ARG A 103 -9.61 -1.60 -6.05
N ALA A 104 -8.66 -0.81 -5.57
CA ALA A 104 -7.55 -0.34 -6.41
C ALA A 104 -6.35 -1.30 -6.40
N ALA A 105 -5.84 -1.64 -7.59
CA ALA A 105 -4.59 -2.42 -7.71
C ALA A 105 -3.38 -1.69 -7.07
N ALA A 106 -3.42 -0.35 -7.03
CA ALA A 106 -2.44 0.47 -6.34
C ALA A 106 -2.44 0.33 -4.81
N PHE A 107 -3.47 -0.28 -4.22
CA PHE A 107 -3.54 -0.60 -2.79
C PHE A 107 -3.27 -2.08 -2.55
N VAL A 108 -3.95 -2.96 -3.30
CA VAL A 108 -3.80 -4.43 -3.17
C VAL A 108 -2.37 -4.89 -3.47
N GLY A 109 -1.74 -4.35 -4.52
CA GLY A 109 -0.39 -4.74 -4.91
C GLY A 109 0.66 -4.40 -3.84
N PRO A 110 0.76 -3.13 -3.41
CA PRO A 110 1.64 -2.77 -2.31
C PRO A 110 1.33 -3.49 -0.99
N ALA A 111 0.06 -3.78 -0.68
CA ALA A 111 -0.30 -4.58 0.50
C ALA A 111 0.31 -5.99 0.42
N GLY A 112 0.16 -6.67 -0.73
CA GLY A 112 0.76 -7.99 -0.96
C GLY A 112 2.29 -7.97 -0.86
N VAL A 113 2.95 -6.99 -1.49
CA VAL A 113 4.41 -6.83 -1.36
C VAL A 113 4.83 -6.53 0.08
N GLY A 114 4.04 -5.72 0.78
CA GLY A 114 4.29 -5.38 2.19
C GLY A 114 4.29 -6.61 3.09
N ALA A 115 3.44 -7.59 2.81
CA ALA A 115 3.30 -8.84 3.54
C ALA A 115 4.43 -9.88 3.27
N MET A 116 5.26 -9.69 2.23
CA MET A 116 6.36 -10.61 1.89
C MET A 116 7.46 -10.72 2.96
N TYR A 117 7.40 -9.91 4.02
CA TYR A 117 8.44 -9.85 5.03
C TYR A 117 8.50 -11.08 5.96
N ASP A 118 7.41 -11.83 6.05
CA ASP A 118 7.31 -13.02 6.89
C ASP A 118 6.46 -14.08 6.19
N ALA A 119 6.95 -15.33 6.13
CA ALA A 119 6.25 -16.43 5.48
C ALA A 119 4.93 -16.80 6.16
N ALA A 120 4.68 -16.31 7.38
CA ALA A 120 3.40 -16.42 8.05
C ALA A 120 2.24 -15.78 7.25
N HIS A 121 2.52 -14.80 6.39
CA HIS A 121 1.53 -14.07 5.59
C HIS A 121 1.38 -14.61 4.16
N GLN A 122 1.91 -15.81 3.86
CA GLN A 122 1.95 -16.34 2.50
C GLN A 122 0.54 -16.45 1.86
N GLU A 123 -0.49 -16.80 2.63
CA GLU A 123 -1.87 -16.86 2.13
C GLU A 123 -2.36 -15.48 1.66
N PHE A 124 -2.02 -14.41 2.39
CA PHE A 124 -2.33 -13.04 2.01
C PHE A 124 -1.55 -12.60 0.75
N VAL A 125 -0.26 -12.95 0.67
CA VAL A 125 0.59 -12.68 -0.50
C VAL A 125 0.05 -13.38 -1.75
N ASP A 126 -0.28 -14.67 -1.65
CA ASP A 126 -0.81 -15.47 -2.75
C ASP A 126 -2.16 -14.91 -3.21
N GLY A 127 -3.06 -14.56 -2.29
CA GLY A 127 -4.33 -13.92 -2.61
C GLY A 127 -4.15 -12.59 -3.34
N ALA A 128 -3.25 -11.73 -2.86
CA ALA A 128 -2.95 -10.45 -3.51
C ALA A 128 -2.33 -10.65 -4.91
N TYR A 129 -1.49 -11.67 -5.09
CA TYR A 129 -0.96 -12.05 -6.40
C TYR A 129 -2.08 -12.49 -7.36
N GLU A 130 -2.97 -13.38 -6.92
CA GLU A 130 -4.10 -13.86 -7.73
C GLU A 130 -5.06 -12.72 -8.11
N ASP A 131 -5.38 -11.82 -7.17
CA ASP A 131 -6.18 -10.62 -7.43
C ASP A 131 -5.54 -9.73 -8.52
N LEU A 132 -4.21 -9.58 -8.50
CA LEU A 132 -3.49 -8.82 -9.52
C LEU A 132 -3.34 -9.57 -10.85
N TYR A 133 -3.23 -10.89 -10.82
CA TYR A 133 -3.06 -11.71 -12.02
C TYR A 133 -4.38 -11.82 -12.80
N THR A 134 -5.49 -12.07 -12.09
CA THR A 134 -6.87 -12.15 -12.60
C THR A 134 -7.78 -11.08 -11.97
N PRO A 135 -7.70 -9.82 -12.43
CA PRO A 135 -8.25 -8.66 -11.74
C PRO A 135 -9.75 -8.44 -12.00
N ASP A 136 -10.59 -9.41 -11.67
CA ASP A 136 -12.04 -9.35 -11.92
C ASP A 136 -12.74 -8.22 -11.15
N ARG A 137 -12.23 -7.85 -9.96
CA ARG A 137 -12.79 -6.82 -9.06
C ARG A 137 -11.82 -5.70 -8.70
N LEU A 138 -10.68 -5.63 -9.40
CA LEU A 138 -9.76 -4.52 -9.24
C LEU A 138 -10.03 -3.44 -10.29
N ILE A 139 -9.95 -2.19 -9.87
CA ILE A 139 -9.71 -1.06 -10.75
C ILE A 139 -8.31 -1.26 -11.33
N VAL A 140 -8.29 -1.96 -12.45
CA VAL A 140 -7.17 -2.07 -13.38
C VAL A 140 -7.65 -1.48 -14.70
N GLY A 141 -6.74 -0.98 -15.55
CA GLY A 141 -7.11 -0.37 -16.82
C GLY A 141 -8.19 -1.13 -17.60
N ASP A 142 -9.41 -0.62 -17.57
CA ASP A 142 -10.56 -1.13 -18.32
C ASP A 142 -10.78 -0.23 -19.55
N ALA A 143 -11.12 -0.85 -20.68
CA ALA A 143 -11.57 -0.19 -21.89
C ALA A 143 -12.78 0.76 -21.70
N ASN A 144 -13.56 0.63 -20.62
CA ASN A 144 -14.64 1.57 -20.28
C ASN A 144 -14.19 2.75 -19.39
N HIS A 145 -12.95 2.76 -18.89
CA HIS A 145 -12.38 3.81 -18.05
C HIS A 145 -11.24 4.60 -18.75
N VAL A 146 -11.21 4.56 -20.08
CA VAL A 146 -10.15 5.05 -21.00
C VAL A 146 -9.70 6.52 -20.86
N ASN A 147 -10.27 7.32 -19.95
CA ASN A 147 -9.91 8.73 -19.77
C ASN A 147 -9.56 9.14 -18.32
N ASP A 148 -9.38 8.18 -17.41
CA ASP A 148 -9.06 8.45 -16.01
C ASP A 148 -7.56 8.20 -15.72
N GLY A 149 -6.89 9.17 -15.08
CA GLY A 149 -5.51 9.02 -14.58
C GLY A 149 -5.32 7.80 -13.65
N SER A 150 -6.41 7.23 -13.12
CA SER A 150 -6.43 5.98 -12.35
C SER A 150 -5.94 4.76 -13.14
N ILE A 151 -6.12 4.69 -14.47
CA ILE A 151 -5.69 3.55 -15.29
C ILE A 151 -4.18 3.42 -15.29
N TYR A 152 -3.49 4.51 -15.61
CA TYR A 152 -2.03 4.53 -15.67
C TYR A 152 -1.45 4.13 -14.31
N TYR A 153 -1.99 4.71 -13.24
CA TYR A 153 -1.48 4.51 -11.90
C TYR A 153 -1.68 3.07 -11.41
N ASN A 154 -2.91 2.56 -11.48
CA ASN A 154 -3.22 1.20 -11.04
C ASN A 154 -2.53 0.14 -11.90
N THR A 155 -2.45 0.33 -13.22
CA THR A 155 -1.76 -0.62 -14.11
C THR A 155 -0.26 -0.65 -13.82
N SER A 156 0.35 0.50 -13.56
CA SER A 156 1.77 0.58 -13.19
C SER A 156 2.05 -0.17 -11.89
N TRP A 157 1.23 0.06 -10.86
CA TRP A 157 1.40 -0.61 -9.57
C TRP A 157 1.09 -2.10 -9.61
N ARG A 158 0.13 -2.52 -10.43
CA ARG A 158 -0.11 -3.95 -10.72
C ARG A 158 1.17 -4.62 -11.24
N VAL A 159 1.76 -4.07 -12.30
CA VAL A 159 2.97 -4.66 -12.91
C VAL A 159 4.13 -4.68 -11.93
N LEU A 160 4.40 -3.56 -11.24
CA LEU A 160 5.48 -3.48 -10.26
C LEU A 160 5.32 -4.51 -9.13
N SER A 161 4.10 -4.68 -8.62
CA SER A 161 3.81 -5.61 -7.52
C SER A 161 3.91 -7.07 -7.98
N LEU A 162 3.42 -7.40 -9.18
CA LEU A 162 3.60 -8.74 -9.76
C LEU A 162 5.07 -9.10 -9.92
N LEU A 163 5.88 -8.19 -10.48
CA LEU A 163 7.33 -8.40 -10.63
C LEU A 163 8.01 -8.58 -9.27
N MET A 164 7.56 -7.88 -8.23
CA MET A 164 8.15 -8.01 -6.90
C MET A 164 7.78 -9.35 -6.26
N MET A 165 6.49 -9.72 -6.28
CA MET A 165 5.98 -10.95 -5.68
C MET A 165 6.47 -12.22 -6.39
N ASP A 166 6.71 -12.18 -7.70
CA ASP A 166 7.29 -13.31 -8.45
C ASP A 166 8.84 -13.37 -8.41
N GLY A 167 9.47 -12.41 -7.72
CA GLY A 167 10.92 -12.32 -7.55
C GLY A 167 11.68 -11.89 -8.81
N THR A 168 11.03 -11.31 -9.81
CA THR A 168 11.68 -10.78 -11.02
C THR A 168 12.05 -9.30 -10.92
N PHE A 169 11.57 -8.57 -9.91
CA PHE A 169 11.98 -7.21 -9.57
C PHE A 169 13.32 -7.23 -8.81
N ARG A 170 14.43 -7.28 -9.55
CA ARG A 170 15.78 -7.47 -9.01
C ARG A 170 16.42 -6.17 -8.50
N ASP A 171 17.21 -6.30 -7.44
CA ASP A 171 18.25 -5.33 -7.10
C ASP A 171 19.44 -5.51 -8.04
N TYR A 172 19.71 -4.51 -8.87
CA TYR A 172 20.82 -4.52 -9.83
C TYR A 172 22.17 -4.10 -9.23
N THR A 173 22.22 -3.79 -7.93
CA THR A 173 23.48 -3.52 -7.23
C THR A 173 24.17 -4.82 -6.78
N LEU A 174 23.41 -5.90 -6.62
CA LEU A 174 23.91 -7.25 -6.38
C LEU A 174 24.37 -7.86 -7.71
N ARG A 175 25.68 -7.87 -7.94
CA ARG A 175 26.33 -8.49 -9.12
C ARG A 175 26.80 -9.91 -8.84
#